data_AF-A0A1I5CXC4-F1
#
_entry.id   AF-A0A1I5CXC4-F1
#
_cell.length_a   1.000
_cell.length_b   1.000
_cell.length_c   1.000
_cell.angle_alpha   90.00
_cell.angle_beta   90.00
_cell.angle_gamma   90.00
#
_symmetry.space_group_name_H-M   'P 1'
#
loop_
_entity.id
_entity.type
_entity.pdbx_description
1 polymer ?
#
loop_
_entity_poly.entity_id
_entity_poly.type
_entity_poly.pdbx_seq_one_letter_code
_entity_poly.pdbx_strand_id
1 'polypeptide(L)'
;MSAHPAVSNGSYDVNRLRTDFPALAMRVHGEPLVYLDNAASAQKPTAVLDRMMQVYASEYANVHRGLHYLAKRPPRRMKAPVPRWRVL
;
A
#
# COMPACT_ATOMS: atom_id res chain seq x y z
N MET A 1 -2.35 -14.74 -5.86
CA MET A 1 -2.78 -13.33 -5.71
C MET A 1 -4.26 -13.32 -6.00
N SER A 2 -5.12 -13.14 -4.99
CA SER A 2 -6.55 -12.96 -5.27
C SER A 2 -6.75 -11.62 -5.97
N ALA A 3 -7.53 -11.61 -7.05
CA ALA A 3 -7.98 -10.39 -7.67
C ALA A 3 -8.92 -9.65 -6.71
N HIS A 4 -8.87 -8.32 -6.73
CA HIS A 4 -9.80 -7.50 -5.96
C HIS A 4 -11.24 -7.77 -6.45
N PRO A 5 -12.25 -7.84 -5.58
CA PRO A 5 -13.63 -8.14 -5.99
C PRO A 5 -14.24 -7.09 -6.94
N ALA A 6 -13.60 -5.93 -7.09
CA ALA A 6 -13.95 -4.91 -8.10
C ALA A 6 -13.49 -5.27 -9.53
N VAL A 7 -12.71 -6.34 -9.70
CA VAL A 7 -12.18 -6.79 -11.00
C VAL A 7 -12.86 -8.09 -11.39
N SER A 8 -13.48 -8.13 -12.57
CA SER A 8 -14.14 -9.33 -13.09
C SER A 8 -13.91 -9.44 -14.59
N ASN A 9 -13.19 -10.48 -15.03
CA ASN A 9 -12.97 -10.86 -16.44
C ASN A 9 -12.94 -9.69 -17.45
N GLY A 10 -12.04 -8.72 -17.24
CA GLY A 10 -11.82 -7.59 -18.14
C GLY A 10 -12.67 -6.34 -17.86
N SER A 11 -13.62 -6.40 -16.93
CA SER A 11 -14.38 -5.26 -16.42
C SER A 11 -13.81 -4.77 -15.08
N TYR A 12 -13.86 -3.46 -14.88
CA TYR A 12 -13.35 -2.77 -13.70
C TYR A 12 -14.45 -1.88 -13.10
N ASP A 13 -14.94 -2.25 -11.92
CA ASP A 13 -15.95 -1.46 -11.20
C ASP A 13 -15.27 -0.37 -10.37
N VAL A 14 -15.25 0.84 -10.92
CA VAL A 14 -14.65 2.02 -10.27
C VAL A 14 -15.42 2.40 -9.00
N ASN A 15 -16.74 2.25 -8.96
CA ASN A 15 -17.53 2.63 -7.79
C ASN A 15 -17.20 1.74 -6.60
N ARG A 16 -17.03 0.45 -6.86
CA ARG A 16 -16.61 -0.51 -5.83
C ARG A 16 -15.17 -0.30 -5.39
N LEU A 17 -14.27 0.15 -6.26
CA LEU A 17 -12.92 0.50 -5.83
C LEU A 17 -12.90 1.77 -4.96
N ARG A 18 -13.75 2.76 -5.29
CA ARG A 18 -13.81 4.02 -4.53
C ARG A 18 -14.22 3.81 -3.07
N THR A 19 -14.98 2.75 -2.75
CA THR A 19 -15.33 2.44 -1.36
C THR A 19 -14.13 2.02 -0.51
N ASP A 20 -13.03 1.57 -1.14
CA ASP A 20 -11.81 1.20 -0.42
C ASP A 20 -11.00 2.41 0.02
N PHE A 21 -11.32 3.62 -0.49
CA PHE A 21 -10.64 4.87 -0.18
C PHE A 21 -11.54 5.78 0.64
N PRO A 22 -11.54 5.67 1.98
CA PRO A 22 -12.48 6.40 2.84
C PRO A 22 -12.38 7.92 2.69
N ALA A 23 -11.18 8.44 2.37
CA ALA A 23 -10.98 9.87 2.10
C ALA A 23 -11.86 10.40 0.96
N LEU A 24 -12.13 9.59 -0.08
CA LEU A 24 -12.94 10.00 -1.23
C LEU A 24 -14.45 10.10 -0.92
N ALA A 25 -14.90 9.59 0.23
CA ALA A 25 -16.27 9.75 0.72
C ALA A 25 -16.46 11.05 1.52
N MET A 26 -15.38 11.77 1.83
CA MET A 26 -15.45 12.99 2.62
C MET A 26 -16.02 14.17 1.83
N ARG A 27 -16.69 15.07 2.55
CA ARG A 27 -17.08 16.39 2.02
C ARG A 27 -16.09 17.43 2.51
N VAL A 28 -15.63 18.28 1.62
CA VAL A 28 -14.74 19.41 1.92
C VAL A 28 -15.47 20.68 1.52
N HIS A 29 -15.63 21.62 2.47
CA HIS A 29 -16.42 22.85 2.27
C HIS A 29 -17.87 22.61 1.83
N GLY A 30 -18.49 21.50 2.25
CA GLY A 30 -19.87 21.14 1.91
C GLY A 30 -20.01 20.35 0.60
N GLU A 31 -18.99 20.35 -0.24
CA GLU A 31 -18.95 19.67 -1.54
C GLU A 31 -18.26 18.30 -1.48
N PRO A 32 -18.62 17.35 -2.35
CA PRO A 32 -17.90 16.07 -2.47
C PRO A 32 -16.43 16.27 -2.81
N LEU A 33 -15.53 15.58 -2.12
CA LEU A 33 -14.09 15.66 -2.41
C LEU A 33 -13.79 15.10 -3.81
N VAL A 34 -13.27 15.96 -4.68
CA VAL A 34 -12.68 15.56 -5.96
C VAL A 34 -11.17 15.77 -5.87
N TYR A 35 -10.44 14.68 -5.59
CA TYR A 35 -8.99 14.71 -5.45
C TYR A 35 -8.31 14.40 -6.79
N LEU A 36 -7.79 15.44 -7.46
CA LEU A 36 -7.11 15.33 -8.76
C LEU A 36 -5.58 15.40 -8.68
N ASP A 37 -5.02 15.45 -7.46
CA ASP A 37 -3.57 15.56 -7.24
C ASP A 37 -2.91 14.21 -6.89
N ASN A 38 -3.31 13.15 -7.61
CA ASN A 38 -2.77 11.81 -7.39
C ASN A 38 -1.27 11.70 -7.74
N ALA A 39 -0.73 12.65 -8.51
CA ALA A 39 0.68 12.68 -8.92
C ALA A 39 1.61 13.15 -7.79
N ALA A 40 1.15 14.04 -6.90
CA ALA A 40 1.93 14.47 -5.75
C ALA A 40 1.79 13.49 -4.57
N SER A 41 0.59 12.96 -4.33
CA SER A 41 0.35 11.94 -3.31
C SER A 41 -0.92 11.15 -3.61
N ALA A 42 -0.95 9.86 -3.30
CA ALA A 42 -2.14 9.05 -3.49
C ALA A 42 -2.89 8.86 -2.16
N GLN A 43 -4.22 8.85 -2.24
CA GLN A 43 -5.06 8.45 -1.10
C GLN A 43 -4.77 6.99 -0.72
N LYS A 44 -4.84 6.68 0.57
CA LYS A 44 -4.54 5.33 1.07
C LYS A 44 -5.82 4.51 1.17
N PRO A 45 -5.84 3.27 0.64
CA PRO A 45 -6.97 2.39 0.84
C PRO A 45 -6.99 1.84 2.28
N THR A 46 -8.16 1.41 2.76
CA THR A 46 -8.37 0.91 4.13
C THR A 46 -7.38 -0.18 4.52
N ALA A 47 -7.09 -1.14 3.63
CA ALA A 47 -6.12 -2.21 3.91
C ALA A 47 -4.70 -1.70 4.27
N VAL A 48 -4.28 -0.58 3.69
CA VAL A 48 -2.98 0.05 4.05
C VAL A 48 -3.08 0.72 5.41
N LEU A 49 -4.18 1.41 5.69
CA LEU A 49 -4.42 2.03 6.99
C LEU A 49 -4.45 0.98 8.11
N ASP A 50 -5.19 -0.12 7.91
CA ASP A 50 -5.30 -1.21 8.88
C ASP A 50 -3.94 -1.84 9.18
N ARG A 51 -3.12 -2.09 8.15
CA ARG A 51 -1.78 -2.64 8.35
C ARG A 51 -0.87 -1.66 9.08
N MET A 52 -0.92 -0.37 8.73
CA MET A 52 -0.17 0.67 9.45
C MET A 52 -0.60 0.70 10.92
N MET A 53 -1.90 0.70 11.20
CA MET A 53 -2.43 0.69 12.56
C MET A 53 -2.00 -0.56 13.33
N GLN A 54 -2.06 -1.75 12.72
CA GLN A 54 -1.60 -2.99 13.33
C GLN A 54 -0.12 -2.93 13.69
N VAL A 55 0.72 -2.41 12.79
CA VAL A 55 2.15 -2.23 13.04
C VAL A 55 2.36 -1.31 14.23
N TYR A 56 1.72 -0.13 14.25
CA TYR A 56 1.87 0.82 15.36
C TYR A 56 1.30 0.30 16.69
N ALA A 57 0.22 -0.49 16.64
CA ALA A 57 -0.47 -0.96 17.84
C ALA A 57 0.17 -2.22 18.46
N SER A 58 0.75 -3.12 17.66
CA SER A 58 1.13 -4.46 18.13
C SER A 58 2.54 -4.91 17.77
N GLU A 59 3.18 -4.28 16.78
CA GLU A 59 4.50 -4.68 16.28
C GLU A 59 5.55 -3.56 16.41
N TYR A 60 5.17 -2.42 16.98
CA TYR A 60 6.03 -1.26 17.18
C TYR A 60 6.99 -1.51 18.34
N ALA A 61 7.97 -2.37 18.09
CA ALA A 61 9.14 -2.53 18.94
C ALA A 61 10.24 -1.60 18.45
N ASN A 62 10.94 -0.95 19.37
CA ASN A 62 12.11 -0.15 19.06
C ASN A 62 13.11 -0.99 18.25
N VAL A 63 13.43 -0.56 17.02
CA VAL A 63 14.30 -1.29 16.07
C VAL A 63 15.68 -1.62 16.67
N HIS A 64 16.11 -0.86 17.69
CA HIS A 64 17.34 -1.09 18.44
C HIS A 64 17.35 -2.30 19.39
N ARG A 65 16.20 -2.93 19.70
CA ARG A 65 16.16 -4.19 20.49
C ARG A 65 15.77 -5.42 19.68
N GLY A 66 15.53 -5.27 18.37
CA GLY A 66 15.05 -6.34 17.47
C GLY A 66 16.12 -7.22 16.82
N LEU A 67 17.42 -6.98 17.09
CA LEU A 67 18.51 -7.75 16.45
C LEU A 67 18.53 -9.23 16.88
N HIS A 68 17.85 -9.60 17.97
CA HIS A 68 17.97 -10.94 18.55
C HIS A 68 16.82 -11.91 18.25
N TYR A 69 15.75 -11.51 17.54
CA TYR A 69 14.63 -12.44 17.25
C TYR A 69 14.35 -12.69 15.75
N LEU A 70 14.76 -11.80 14.85
CA LEU A 70 14.44 -11.91 13.40
C LEU A 70 15.58 -12.49 12.53
N ALA A 71 16.68 -12.97 13.12
CA ALA A 71 17.80 -13.55 12.37
C ALA A 71 17.53 -14.96 11.79
N LYS A 72 16.31 -15.50 11.91
CA LYS A 72 15.97 -16.87 11.47
C LYS A 72 14.88 -16.89 10.38
N ARG A 73 15.10 -16.15 9.30
CA ARG A 73 14.44 -16.45 8.03
C ARG A 73 15.41 -16.17 6.88
N PRO A 74 15.93 -17.20 6.19
CA PRO A 74 16.80 -16.97 5.05
C PRO A 74 15.95 -16.32 3.94
N PRO A 75 16.33 -15.13 3.42
CA PRO A 75 15.65 -14.57 2.26
C PRO A 75 15.92 -15.49 1.06
N ARG A 76 14.84 -15.98 0.45
CA ARG A 76 14.87 -16.76 -0.79
C ARG A 76 15.49 -15.88 -1.88
N ARG A 77 16.76 -16.16 -2.17
CA ARG A 77 17.61 -15.44 -3.13
C ARG A 77 17.09 -15.68 -4.54
N MET A 78 16.22 -14.80 -5.04
CA MET A 78 15.87 -14.74 -6.45
C MET A 78 17.01 -13.98 -7.16
N LYS A 79 17.88 -14.70 -7.88
CA LYS A 79 18.89 -14.08 -8.73
C LYS A 79 18.16 -13.44 -9.92
N ALA A 80 18.17 -12.12 -10.01
CA ALA A 80 17.92 -11.40 -11.25
C ALA A 80 19.23 -10.68 -11.65
N PRO A 81 19.66 -10.77 -12.91
CA PRO A 81 20.86 -10.09 -13.37
C PRO A 81 20.62 -8.58 -13.46
N VAL A 82 21.52 -7.79 -12.86
CA VAL A 82 21.52 -6.33 -12.93
C VAL A 82 22.29 -5.92 -14.20
N PRO A 83 21.69 -5.22 -15.17
CA PRO A 83 22.46 -4.68 -16.29
C PRO A 83 23.25 -3.46 -15.81
N ARG A 84 24.57 -3.53 -16.01
CA ARG A 84 25.54 -2.50 -15.67
C ARG A 84 25.49 -1.40 -16.75
N TRP A 85 24.85 -0.28 -16.45
CA TRP A 85 24.93 0.91 -17.30
C TRP A 85 26.28 1.59 -17.06
N ARG A 86 27.11 1.63 -18.11
CA ARG A 86 28.38 2.35 -18.18
C ARG A 86 28.07 3.68 -18.87
N VAL A 87 28.25 4.79 -18.15
CA VAL A 87 28.27 6.15 -18.74
C VAL A 87 29.74 6.53 -18.89
N LEU A 88 30.07 7.16 -20.02
CA LEU A 88 31.36 7.76 -20.36
C LEU A 88 31.83 8.74 -19.28
#